data_AF-A0A932QI02-F1
#
_entry.id   AF-A0A932QI02-F1
#
_cell.length_a   1.000
_cell.length_b   1.000
_cell.length_c   1.000
_cell.angle_alpha   90.00
_cell.angle_beta   90.00
_cell.angle_gamma   90.00
#
_symmetry.space_group_name_H-M   'P 1'
#
loop_
_entity.id
_entity.type
_entity.pdbx_description
1 polymer ?
#
loop_
_entity_poly.entity_id
_entity_poly.type
_entity_poly.pdbx_seq_one_letter_code
_entity_poly.pdbx_strand_id
1 'polypeptide(L)'
;TTAGSFGYMVHYNGDGTYNPSTGICEPFSVSNPLVTRTLGFWQTHTDFTWKVFTTQLGGSMPIGTAPHKGFITTKAQLFGGFYASIPYKTDGSKRNPIDKARIQLLQQLIAAKLNCAAFGCTASVMAMITNADNAYANGPASAILAAASQLDAYNNSGDGGTIPASLGDPGSATPDASQAVANLAYWDNP
;
A
#
# COMPACT_ATOMS: atom_id res chain seq x y z
N THR A 1 12.33 7.80 -13.43
CA THR A 1 13.76 7.77 -13.08
C THR A 1 14.01 6.58 -12.18
N THR A 2 15.09 5.84 -12.40
CA THR A 2 15.39 4.61 -11.65
C THR A 2 16.22 4.96 -10.42
N ALA A 3 15.83 4.52 -9.22
CA ALA A 3 16.69 4.61 -8.05
C ALA A 3 17.93 3.72 -8.20
N GLY A 4 19.05 4.16 -7.65
CA GLY A 4 20.30 3.40 -7.76
C GLY A 4 21.53 4.23 -7.44
N SER A 5 22.66 3.54 -7.45
CA SER A 5 23.98 4.16 -7.40
C SER A 5 24.41 4.50 -8.82
N PHE A 6 24.72 5.77 -9.02
CA PHE A 6 25.21 6.30 -10.27
C PHE A 6 26.58 6.94 -10.01
N GLY A 7 27.30 7.24 -11.08
CA GLY A 7 28.54 8.00 -11.00
C GLY A 7 28.63 8.94 -12.18
N TYR A 8 29.27 10.08 -11.98
CA TYR A 8 29.64 10.96 -13.08
C TYR A 8 31.15 11.03 -13.19
N MET A 9 31.63 11.11 -14.43
CA MET A 9 33.05 11.16 -14.75
C MET A 9 33.25 12.29 -15.75
N VAL A 10 34.20 13.16 -15.44
CA VAL A 10 34.57 14.27 -16.32
C VAL A 10 35.87 13.91 -17.03
N HIS A 11 35.92 14.13 -18.35
CA HIS A 11 37.13 13.99 -19.14
C HIS A 11 37.53 15.34 -19.72
N TYR A 12 38.79 15.69 -19.58
CA TYR A 12 39.43 16.84 -20.18
C TYR A 12 40.28 16.38 -21.36
N ASN A 13 40.03 16.93 -22.55
CA ASN A 13 40.68 16.51 -23.80
C ASN A 13 42.13 17.02 -23.97
N GLY A 14 42.65 17.80 -23.01
CA GLY A 14 43.95 18.46 -23.14
C GLY A 14 43.90 19.76 -23.95
N ASP A 15 45.02 20.49 -23.94
CA ASP A 15 45.29 21.64 -24.80
C ASP A 15 46.79 21.70 -25.15
N GLY A 16 47.26 22.81 -25.73
CA GLY A 16 48.68 22.98 -26.08
C GLY A 16 49.64 23.07 -24.89
N THR A 17 49.13 23.11 -23.66
CA THR A 17 49.89 23.29 -22.41
C THR A 17 49.74 22.08 -21.47
N TYR A 18 48.58 21.44 -21.44
CA TYR A 18 48.22 20.36 -20.52
C TYR A 18 47.72 19.13 -21.27
N ASN A 19 48.22 17.96 -20.86
CA ASN A 19 47.78 16.68 -21.40
C ASN A 19 46.29 16.40 -21.06
N PRO A 20 45.60 15.57 -21.86
CA PRO A 20 44.28 15.07 -21.52
C PRO A 20 44.28 14.36 -20.16
N SER A 21 43.18 14.45 -19.42
CA SER A 21 43.04 13.83 -18.11
C SER A 21 41.59 13.40 -17.86
N THR A 22 41.41 12.29 -17.14
CA THR A 22 40.10 11.80 -16.71
C THR A 22 39.99 11.94 -15.21
N GLY A 23 38.93 12.62 -14.75
CA GLY A 23 38.60 12.72 -13.33
C GLY A 23 38.17 11.38 -12.75
N ILE A 24 38.17 11.27 -11.42
CA ILE A 24 37.63 10.10 -10.74
C ILE A 24 36.12 10.00 -10.96
N CYS A 25 35.58 8.78 -10.95
CA CYS A 25 34.13 8.57 -10.99
C CYS A 25 33.54 9.00 -9.64
N GLU A 26 32.86 10.14 -9.61
CA GLU A 26 32.23 10.67 -8.40
C GLU A 26 30.88 9.99 -8.19
N PRO A 27 30.71 9.23 -7.09
CA PRO A 27 29.48 8.51 -6.84
C PRO A 27 28.36 9.46 -6.40
N PHE A 28 27.15 9.21 -6.88
CA PHE A 28 25.94 9.80 -6.32
C PHE A 28 24.84 8.75 -6.24
N SER A 29 23.92 8.91 -5.29
CA SER A 29 22.76 8.04 -5.15
C SER A 29 21.50 8.80 -5.50
N VAL A 30 20.64 8.15 -6.29
CA VAL A 30 19.25 8.59 -6.47
C VAL A 30 18.42 7.70 -5.56
N SER A 31 17.90 8.29 -4.48
CA SER A 31 16.86 7.65 -3.70
C SER A 31 15.53 7.75 -4.45
N ASN A 32 14.69 6.72 -4.33
CA ASN A 32 13.28 6.92 -4.65
C ASN A 32 12.75 7.99 -3.69
N PRO A 33 11.92 8.94 -4.16
CA PRO A 33 11.22 9.80 -3.23
C PRO A 33 10.51 8.91 -2.22
N LEU A 34 10.55 9.29 -0.94
CA LEU A 34 9.57 8.77 0.00
C LEU A 34 8.21 8.98 -0.67
N VAL A 35 7.28 8.05 -0.55
CA VAL A 35 5.88 8.22 -0.98
C VAL A 35 5.01 7.94 0.24
N THR A 36 3.91 8.67 0.41
CA THR A 36 2.99 8.44 1.53
C THR A 36 2.31 7.09 1.35
N ARG A 37 2.59 6.13 2.26
CA ARG A 37 2.12 4.74 2.20
C ARG A 37 1.13 4.37 3.32
N THR A 38 0.78 5.32 4.18
CA THR A 38 0.07 5.01 5.42
C THR A 38 -1.36 4.56 5.16
N LEU A 39 -1.86 3.68 6.03
CA LEU A 39 -3.27 3.26 6.03
C LEU A 39 -4.20 4.47 6.12
N GLY A 40 -3.88 5.43 7.00
CA GLY A 40 -4.69 6.64 7.20
C GLY A 40 -4.82 7.49 5.93
N PHE A 41 -3.78 7.56 5.10
CA PHE A 41 -3.85 8.26 3.82
C PHE A 41 -4.91 7.63 2.89
N TRP A 42 -4.80 6.31 2.64
CA TRP A 42 -5.76 5.58 1.79
C TRP A 42 -7.19 5.58 2.36
N GLN A 43 -7.31 5.47 3.68
CA GLN A 43 -8.59 5.49 4.35
C GLN A 43 -9.33 6.83 4.17
N THR A 44 -8.60 7.95 4.11
CA THR A 44 -9.19 9.29 4.17
C THR A 44 -9.23 10.03 2.84
N HIS A 45 -8.48 9.65 1.81
CA HIS A 45 -8.53 10.35 0.51
C HIS A 45 -9.48 9.63 -0.45
N THR A 46 -10.79 9.89 -0.32
CA THR A 46 -11.85 9.02 -0.88
C THR A 46 -11.73 8.82 -2.39
N ASP A 47 -11.67 9.93 -3.15
CA ASP A 47 -11.67 9.86 -4.62
C ASP A 47 -10.31 9.46 -5.19
N PHE A 48 -9.21 9.90 -4.56
CA PHE A 48 -7.87 9.46 -4.96
C PHE A 48 -7.70 7.95 -4.78
N THR A 49 -8.11 7.42 -3.63
CA THR A 49 -8.02 5.98 -3.33
C THR A 49 -8.88 5.17 -4.29
N TRP A 50 -10.10 5.62 -4.58
CA TRP A 50 -10.96 4.97 -5.57
C TRP A 50 -10.38 5.02 -6.99
N LYS A 51 -9.75 6.14 -7.37
CA LYS A 51 -9.05 6.26 -8.64
C LYS A 51 -7.91 5.27 -8.73
N VAL A 52 -7.06 5.15 -7.71
CA VAL A 52 -5.96 4.16 -7.69
C VAL A 52 -6.51 2.73 -7.77
N PHE A 53 -7.55 2.42 -7.00
CA PHE A 53 -8.21 1.12 -7.04
C PHE A 53 -8.75 0.76 -8.43
N THR A 54 -9.42 1.69 -9.11
CA THR A 54 -10.01 1.43 -10.44
C THR A 54 -8.97 1.43 -11.55
N THR A 55 -7.99 2.32 -11.51
CA THR A 55 -7.04 2.53 -12.60
C THR A 55 -5.78 1.68 -12.49
N GLN A 56 -5.27 1.45 -11.27
CA GLN A 56 -4.01 0.70 -11.05
C GLN A 56 -4.26 -0.78 -10.71
N LEU A 57 -5.38 -1.09 -10.05
CA LEU A 57 -5.78 -2.49 -9.74
C LEU A 57 -6.87 -3.04 -10.68
N GLY A 58 -7.36 -2.24 -11.62
CA GLY A 58 -8.42 -2.68 -12.55
C GLY A 58 -9.80 -2.82 -11.90
N GLY A 59 -10.03 -2.22 -10.74
CA GLY A 59 -11.34 -2.21 -10.08
C GLY A 59 -11.73 -3.50 -9.36
N SER A 60 -10.77 -4.41 -9.15
CA SER A 60 -11.00 -5.66 -8.43
C SER A 60 -9.82 -5.96 -7.52
N MET A 61 -10.09 -6.24 -6.24
CA MET A 61 -9.07 -6.59 -5.26
C MET A 61 -9.49 -7.87 -4.54
N PRO A 62 -8.77 -9.00 -4.72
CA PRO A 62 -9.03 -10.19 -3.94
C PRO A 62 -8.70 -9.93 -2.47
N ILE A 63 -9.45 -10.52 -1.55
CA ILE A 63 -9.17 -10.52 -0.11
C ILE A 63 -9.26 -11.96 0.37
N GLY A 64 -8.09 -12.51 0.69
CA GLY A 64 -7.95 -13.93 0.92
C GLY A 64 -7.93 -14.74 -0.37
N THR A 65 -7.18 -15.84 -0.39
CA THR A 65 -7.26 -16.81 -1.49
C THR A 65 -8.61 -17.53 -1.47
N ALA A 66 -9.27 -17.62 -2.63
CA ALA A 66 -10.60 -18.23 -2.74
C ALA A 66 -10.59 -19.72 -2.33
N PRO A 67 -11.66 -20.24 -1.70
CA PRO A 67 -12.95 -19.60 -1.43
C PRO A 67 -12.99 -18.97 -0.01
N HIS A 68 -12.75 -17.66 0.09
CA HIS A 68 -12.96 -16.92 1.34
C HIS A 68 -13.84 -15.70 1.06
N LYS A 69 -13.48 -14.49 1.52
CA LYS A 69 -14.31 -13.30 1.37
C LYS A 69 -14.63 -12.94 -0.08
N GLY A 70 -13.67 -13.17 -0.97
CA GLY A 70 -13.81 -12.91 -2.41
C GLY A 70 -13.17 -11.59 -2.81
N PHE A 71 -13.84 -10.84 -3.69
CA PHE A 71 -13.30 -9.60 -4.27
C PHE A 71 -14.03 -8.37 -3.74
N ILE A 72 -13.24 -7.36 -3.38
CA ILE A 72 -13.73 -5.97 -3.33
C ILE A 72 -13.88 -5.52 -4.78
N THR A 73 -15.05 -4.98 -5.12
CA THR A 73 -15.40 -4.50 -6.47
C THR A 73 -16.09 -3.14 -6.46
N THR A 74 -16.51 -2.66 -5.29
CA THR A 74 -17.21 -1.37 -5.16
C THR A 74 -16.49 -0.44 -4.19
N LYS A 75 -16.65 0.87 -4.39
CA LYS A 75 -16.15 1.91 -3.49
C LYS A 75 -16.62 1.66 -2.05
N ALA A 76 -17.89 1.24 -1.89
CA ALA A 76 -18.48 0.97 -0.59
C ALA A 76 -17.83 -0.22 0.14
N GLN A 77 -17.51 -1.31 -0.57
CA GLN A 77 -16.78 -2.45 0.00
C GLN A 77 -15.35 -2.05 0.41
N LEU A 78 -14.68 -1.25 -0.43
CA LEU A 78 -13.31 -0.79 -0.17
C LEU A 78 -13.22 0.02 1.14
N PHE A 79 -14.02 1.08 1.26
CA PHE A 79 -14.03 1.88 2.49
C PHE A 79 -14.69 1.16 3.66
N GLY A 80 -15.65 0.27 3.40
CA GLY A 80 -16.15 -0.67 4.40
C GLY A 80 -15.01 -1.45 5.07
N GLY A 81 -13.99 -1.85 4.31
CA GLY A 81 -12.89 -2.65 4.83
C GLY A 81 -11.96 -1.84 5.74
N PHE A 82 -11.73 -0.57 5.39
CA PHE A 82 -10.97 0.35 6.23
C PHE A 82 -11.69 0.71 7.53
N TYR A 83 -13.00 0.95 7.49
CA TYR A 83 -13.77 1.44 8.63
C TYR A 83 -14.48 0.36 9.46
N ALA A 84 -14.45 -0.90 9.03
CA ALA A 84 -15.02 -2.00 9.80
C ALA A 84 -14.42 -2.05 11.21
N SER A 85 -15.29 -2.11 12.22
CA SER A 85 -14.87 -2.21 13.62
C SER A 85 -14.17 -3.55 13.86
N ILE A 86 -12.97 -3.49 14.44
CA ILE A 86 -12.21 -4.68 14.86
C ILE A 86 -12.99 -5.45 15.95
N PRO A 87 -13.46 -4.84 17.05
CA PRO A 87 -14.12 -5.61 18.11
C PRO A 87 -15.58 -6.01 17.82
N TYR A 88 -16.30 -5.27 16.97
CA TYR A 88 -17.76 -5.37 16.84
C TYR A 88 -18.24 -5.55 15.40
N LYS A 89 -19.36 -6.26 15.25
CA LYS A 89 -20.18 -6.27 14.04
C LYS A 89 -21.12 -5.06 14.03
N THR A 90 -21.76 -4.79 12.89
CA THR A 90 -22.71 -3.66 12.77
C THR A 90 -23.96 -3.81 13.62
N ASP A 91 -24.34 -5.04 13.98
CA ASP A 91 -25.41 -5.34 14.94
C ASP A 91 -25.02 -5.12 16.42
N GLY A 92 -23.78 -4.68 16.67
CA GLY A 92 -23.24 -4.44 18.01
C GLY A 92 -22.69 -5.70 18.71
N SER A 93 -22.84 -6.88 18.11
CA SER A 93 -22.29 -8.12 18.67
C SER A 93 -20.76 -8.14 18.58
N LYS A 94 -20.11 -8.85 19.52
CA LYS A 94 -18.65 -8.99 19.54
C LYS A 94 -18.19 -9.97 18.47
N ARG A 95 -17.14 -9.61 17.74
CA ARG A 95 -16.44 -10.53 16.83
C ARG A 95 -15.73 -11.62 17.62
N ASN A 96 -15.64 -12.82 17.04
CA ASN A 96 -14.79 -13.88 17.58
C ASN A 96 -13.30 -13.52 17.38
N PRO A 97 -12.35 -14.19 18.05
CA PRO A 97 -10.92 -13.86 17.94
C PRO A 97 -10.33 -13.92 16.52
N ILE A 98 -10.78 -14.86 15.68
CA ILE A 98 -10.32 -14.98 14.30
C ILE A 98 -10.83 -13.81 13.46
N ASP A 99 -12.10 -13.44 13.60
CA ASP A 99 -12.69 -12.33 12.87
C ASP A 99 -12.04 -10.99 13.26
N LYS A 100 -11.68 -10.81 14.54
CA LYS A 100 -10.90 -9.64 14.98
C LYS A 100 -9.56 -9.57 14.26
N ALA A 101 -8.83 -10.69 14.24
CA ALA A 101 -7.56 -10.78 13.56
C ALA A 101 -7.72 -10.50 12.06
N ARG A 102 -8.77 -11.03 11.41
CA ARG A 102 -9.06 -10.78 9.99
C ARG A 102 -9.32 -9.31 9.72
N ILE A 103 -10.16 -8.62 10.48
CA ILE A 103 -10.38 -7.18 10.27
C ILE A 103 -9.09 -6.37 10.47
N GLN A 104 -8.26 -6.75 11.45
CA GLN A 104 -6.97 -6.08 11.65
C GLN A 104 -6.02 -6.30 10.45
N LEU A 105 -5.95 -7.53 9.90
CA LEU A 105 -5.18 -7.80 8.70
C LEU A 105 -5.78 -7.12 7.46
N LEU A 106 -7.11 -7.10 7.32
CA LEU A 106 -7.84 -6.53 6.20
C LEU A 106 -7.40 -5.09 5.92
N GLN A 107 -7.42 -4.26 6.96
CA GLN A 107 -7.11 -2.83 6.83
C GLN A 107 -5.68 -2.63 6.31
N GLN A 108 -4.73 -3.41 6.81
CA GLN A 108 -3.34 -3.37 6.37
C GLN A 108 -3.15 -3.97 4.97
N LEU A 109 -3.89 -5.03 4.64
CA LEU A 109 -3.85 -5.71 3.34
C LEU A 109 -4.38 -4.83 2.21
N ILE A 110 -5.50 -4.13 2.44
CA ILE A 110 -6.03 -3.17 1.47
C ILE A 110 -5.00 -2.06 1.21
N ALA A 111 -4.44 -1.46 2.28
CA ALA A 111 -3.41 -0.42 2.15
C ALA A 111 -2.16 -0.93 1.42
N ALA A 112 -1.68 -2.14 1.74
CA ALA A 112 -0.49 -2.72 1.11
C ALA A 112 -0.68 -2.97 -0.39
N LYS A 113 -1.87 -3.44 -0.79
CA LYS A 113 -2.22 -3.64 -2.20
C LYS A 113 -2.30 -2.31 -2.96
N LEU A 114 -2.92 -1.29 -2.37
CA LEU A 114 -2.94 0.05 -2.94
C LEU A 114 -1.53 0.65 -3.06
N ASN A 115 -0.70 0.50 -2.03
CA ASN A 115 0.70 0.92 -2.05
C ASN A 115 1.48 0.25 -3.19
N CYS A 116 1.37 -1.08 -3.32
CA CYS A 116 2.07 -1.79 -4.39
C CYS A 116 1.56 -1.38 -5.78
N ALA A 117 0.25 -1.16 -5.95
CA ALA A 117 -0.31 -0.73 -7.22
C ALA A 117 0.08 0.70 -7.60
N ALA A 118 0.08 1.62 -6.63
CA ALA A 118 0.39 3.03 -6.86
C ALA A 118 1.89 3.28 -7.09
N PHE A 119 2.75 2.58 -6.35
CA PHE A 119 4.17 2.91 -6.26
C PHE A 119 5.10 1.80 -6.77
N GLY A 120 4.54 0.67 -7.19
CA GLY A 120 5.28 -0.56 -7.41
C GLY A 120 5.71 -1.20 -6.08
N CYS A 121 6.00 -2.50 -6.12
CA CYS A 121 6.60 -3.18 -4.99
C CYS A 121 7.61 -4.25 -5.42
N THR A 122 8.55 -4.56 -4.54
CA THR A 122 9.57 -5.60 -4.77
C THR A 122 8.94 -7.00 -4.73
N ALA A 123 9.65 -7.99 -5.24
CA ALA A 123 9.24 -9.40 -5.14
C ALA A 123 9.02 -9.86 -3.70
N SER A 124 9.81 -9.34 -2.74
CA SER A 124 9.63 -9.63 -1.32
C SER A 124 8.31 -9.09 -0.76
N VAL A 125 7.90 -7.87 -1.15
CA VAL A 125 6.61 -7.29 -0.75
C VAL A 125 5.46 -8.02 -1.42
N MET A 126 5.58 -8.40 -2.70
CA MET A 126 4.56 -9.22 -3.37
C MET A 126 4.36 -10.56 -2.66
N ALA A 127 5.44 -11.24 -2.26
CA ALA A 127 5.36 -12.46 -1.48
C ALA A 127 4.70 -12.24 -0.10
N MET A 128 4.98 -11.11 0.56
CA MET A 128 4.36 -10.73 1.82
C MET A 128 2.84 -10.54 1.67
N ILE A 129 2.39 -9.86 0.63
CA ILE A 129 0.96 -9.67 0.32
C ILE A 129 0.29 -11.03 0.03
N THR A 130 0.92 -11.89 -0.77
CA THR A 130 0.41 -13.25 -1.03
C THR A 130 0.29 -14.09 0.24
N ASN A 131 1.29 -14.02 1.12
CA ASN A 131 1.25 -14.71 2.41
C ASN A 131 0.15 -14.17 3.31
N ALA A 132 -0.08 -12.86 3.30
CA ALA A 132 -1.18 -12.22 4.02
C ALA A 132 -2.54 -12.67 3.49
N ASP A 133 -2.74 -12.78 2.17
CA ASP A 133 -3.97 -13.35 1.60
C ASP A 133 -4.19 -14.81 2.05
N ASN A 134 -3.15 -15.63 2.04
CA ASN A 134 -3.24 -17.01 2.51
C ASN A 134 -3.56 -17.10 4.00
N ALA A 135 -2.92 -16.27 4.83
CA ALA A 135 -3.17 -16.19 6.26
C ALA A 135 -4.59 -15.71 6.55
N TYR A 136 -5.08 -14.71 5.83
CA TYR A 136 -6.44 -14.20 5.97
C TYR A 136 -7.48 -15.31 5.76
N ALA A 137 -7.31 -16.09 4.70
CA ALA A 137 -8.25 -17.16 4.34
C ALA A 137 -8.20 -18.33 5.32
N ASN A 138 -7.00 -18.86 5.58
CA ASN A 138 -6.82 -20.19 6.19
C ASN A 138 -5.98 -20.20 7.47
N GLY A 139 -5.38 -19.07 7.84
CA GLY A 139 -4.45 -19.00 8.95
C GLY A 139 -5.12 -19.04 10.32
N PRO A 140 -4.43 -19.56 11.36
CA PRO A 140 -4.83 -19.31 12.74
C PRO A 140 -4.66 -17.82 13.08
N ALA A 141 -5.32 -17.36 14.15
CA ALA A 141 -5.29 -15.96 14.58
C ALA A 141 -3.86 -15.41 14.73
N SER A 142 -2.91 -16.22 15.21
CA SER A 142 -1.49 -15.82 15.34
C SER A 142 -0.82 -15.53 13.99
N ALA A 143 -1.08 -16.34 12.96
CA ALA A 143 -0.54 -16.13 11.63
C ALA A 143 -1.14 -14.88 10.96
N ILE A 144 -2.45 -14.67 11.16
CA ILE A 144 -3.16 -13.48 10.67
C ILE A 144 -2.57 -12.21 11.30
N LEU A 145 -2.36 -12.19 12.61
CA LEU A 145 -1.79 -11.05 13.33
C LEU A 145 -0.32 -10.81 12.98
N ALA A 146 0.45 -11.87 12.74
CA ALA A 146 1.83 -11.76 12.26
C ALA A 146 1.88 -11.11 10.88
N ALA A 147 1.04 -11.54 9.94
CA ALA A 147 0.92 -10.92 8.63
C ALA A 147 0.48 -9.45 8.73
N ALA A 148 -0.45 -9.13 9.64
CA ALA A 148 -0.92 -7.76 9.84
C ALA A 148 0.21 -6.85 10.30
N SER A 149 1.06 -7.34 11.21
CA SER A 149 2.23 -6.60 11.71
C SER A 149 3.29 -6.38 10.62
N GLN A 150 3.51 -7.37 9.75
CA GLN A 150 4.43 -7.24 8.62
C GLN A 150 3.95 -6.21 7.60
N LEU A 151 2.66 -6.24 7.26
CA LEU A 151 2.07 -5.26 6.35
C LEU A 151 2.00 -3.86 6.96
N ASP A 152 1.78 -3.76 8.27
CA ASP A 152 1.87 -2.47 8.98
C ASP A 152 3.27 -1.86 8.87
N ALA A 153 4.32 -2.65 9.09
CA ALA A 153 5.70 -2.18 8.89
C ALA A 153 5.96 -1.72 7.45
N TYR A 154 5.42 -2.43 6.45
CA TYR A 154 5.50 -2.00 5.05
C TYR A 154 4.73 -0.70 4.79
N ASN A 155 3.50 -0.58 5.28
CA ASN A 155 2.66 0.60 5.09
C ASN A 155 3.20 1.84 5.80
N ASN A 156 4.01 1.67 6.85
CA ASN A 156 4.70 2.76 7.56
C ASN A 156 6.15 2.98 7.10
N SER A 157 6.62 2.28 6.06
CA SER A 157 7.99 2.42 5.52
C SER A 157 8.22 3.68 4.68
N GLY A 158 7.17 4.47 4.44
CA GLY A 158 7.24 5.76 3.77
C GLY A 158 6.10 6.65 4.24
N ASP A 159 6.42 7.63 5.09
CA ASP A 159 5.51 8.69 5.48
C ASP A 159 6.08 10.04 5.02
N GLY A 160 5.20 11.01 4.71
CA GLY A 160 5.60 12.34 4.23
C GLY A 160 6.20 12.38 2.83
N GLY A 161 5.94 11.34 2.04
CA GLY A 161 6.51 11.18 0.73
C GLY A 161 5.68 11.72 -0.43
N THR A 162 6.33 12.22 -1.49
CA THR A 162 5.66 12.77 -2.68
C THR A 162 4.96 11.70 -3.50
N ILE A 163 3.65 11.87 -3.72
CA ILE A 163 2.89 11.03 -4.65
C ILE A 163 3.40 11.26 -6.08
N PRO A 164 3.65 10.21 -6.88
CA PRO A 164 4.04 10.36 -8.28
C PRO A 164 3.05 11.23 -9.05
N ALA A 165 3.55 12.21 -9.80
CA ALA A 165 2.72 13.13 -10.58
C ALA A 165 1.78 12.41 -11.58
N SER A 166 2.16 11.21 -12.04
CA SER A 166 1.33 10.35 -12.89
C SER A 166 0.02 9.92 -12.24
N LEU A 167 -0.06 9.85 -10.91
CA LEU A 167 -1.28 9.53 -10.18
C LEU A 167 -2.18 10.76 -9.98
N GLY A 168 -1.67 11.96 -10.23
CA GLY A 168 -2.34 13.24 -9.99
C GLY A 168 -2.32 13.66 -8.51
N ASP A 169 -2.96 14.79 -8.25
CA ASP A 169 -3.08 15.36 -6.90
C ASP A 169 -4.05 14.52 -6.05
N PRO A 170 -3.64 14.04 -4.85
CA PRO A 170 -4.55 13.36 -3.93
C PRO A 170 -5.61 14.27 -3.31
N GLY A 171 -5.43 15.59 -3.34
CA GLY A 171 -6.29 16.55 -2.66
C GLY A 171 -6.18 16.47 -1.14
N SER A 172 -7.09 17.14 -0.44
CA SER A 172 -7.17 17.07 1.03
C SER A 172 -7.84 15.77 1.51
N ALA A 173 -7.56 15.39 2.76
CA ALA A 173 -8.25 14.28 3.40
C ALA A 173 -9.76 14.56 3.54
N THR A 174 -10.57 13.55 3.21
CA THR A 174 -12.04 13.56 3.21
C THR A 174 -12.63 12.39 4.04
N PRO A 175 -12.28 12.28 5.35
CA PRO A 175 -12.69 11.14 6.19
C PRO A 175 -14.21 10.98 6.29
N ASP A 176 -14.98 12.07 6.27
CA ASP A 176 -16.45 12.02 6.33
C ASP A 176 -17.05 11.41 5.07
N ALA A 177 -16.49 11.74 3.89
CA ALA A 177 -16.91 11.15 2.63
C ALA A 177 -16.57 9.66 2.57
N SER A 178 -15.38 9.27 3.03
CA SER A 178 -14.97 7.86 3.10
C SER A 178 -15.89 7.04 4.01
N GLN A 179 -16.25 7.58 5.19
CA GLN A 179 -17.15 6.92 6.13
C GLN A 179 -18.58 6.84 5.58
N ALA A 180 -19.08 7.91 4.93
CA ALA A 180 -20.43 7.95 4.39
C ALA A 180 -20.68 6.89 3.30
N VAL A 181 -19.66 6.51 2.53
CA VAL A 181 -19.78 5.47 1.50
C VAL A 181 -19.50 4.07 2.01
N ALA A 182 -18.97 3.90 3.23
CA ALA A 182 -18.50 2.62 3.73
C ALA A 182 -19.64 1.64 4.01
N ASN A 183 -19.63 0.48 3.32
CA ASN A 183 -20.53 -0.62 3.65
C ASN A 183 -19.90 -1.50 4.73
N LEU A 184 -20.17 -1.14 5.99
CA LEU A 184 -19.64 -1.86 7.16
C LEU A 184 -20.24 -3.27 7.30
N ALA A 185 -21.53 -3.43 6.99
CA ALA A 185 -22.25 -4.70 7.11
C ALA A 185 -21.68 -5.79 6.18
N TYR A 186 -21.14 -5.38 5.02
CA TYR A 186 -20.40 -6.29 4.14
C TYR A 186 -19.26 -6.99 4.90
N TRP A 187 -18.65 -6.38 5.90
CA TRP A 187 -17.53 -6.92 6.66
C TRP A 187 -17.90 -7.59 7.98
N ASP A 188 -19.19 -7.83 8.26
CA ASP A 188 -19.61 -8.53 9.49
C ASP A 188 -19.23 -10.01 9.55
N ASN A 189 -18.98 -10.60 8.38
CA ASN A 189 -18.46 -11.97 8.24
C ASN A 189 -17.18 -11.90 7.38
N PRO A 190 -16.05 -11.53 7.99
CA PRO A 190 -14.80 -11.26 7.30
C PRO A 190 -14.05 -12.51 6.89
#